data_AF-A0A1U7PZV7-F1
#
_entry.id   AF-A0A1U7PZV7-F1
#
_cell.length_a   1.000
_cell.length_b   1.000
_cell.length_c   1.000
_cell.angle_alpha   90.00
_cell.angle_beta   90.00
_cell.angle_gamma   90.00
#
_symmetry.space_group_name_H-M   'P 1'
#
loop_
_entity.id
_entity.type
_entity.pdbx_description
1 polymer ?
#
loop_
_entity_poly.entity_id
_entity_poly.type
_entity_poly.pdbx_seq_one_letter_code
_entity_poly.pdbx_strand_id
1 'polypeptide(L)'
;MGIVDDSEFVLSNKELPQAFVGYLDNEIYAIENIRKTDIEPTQEIKKEWNAFLNRVPPDDDQPYYCPGEHYTVKDPLLNTNWNQTAGYNEYCPNLGCSNTTGNQKAYTGCVATALAQIMKYNQYPNYYNWSDMPNNWGSLETSRLMSDIGNKVDMDYGCDSSGANSSKAKTALANYGYNNVIQADYNYNIVQASIAANKPVYLSGGEYYGFLGLKYKCHAWVADGYQDSYFCTFDDNGHITGGYGYLFFHMNWGWGGAYNGWFGLSNFNPNGHNYNEGRKMIIYNKP
;
A
#
# COMPACT_ATOMS: atom_id res chain seq x y z
N MET A 1 5.38 -5.31 17.64
CA MET A 1 3.95 -5.70 17.73
C MET A 1 3.23 -5.21 16.49
N GLY A 2 2.46 -6.07 15.82
CA GLY A 2 1.52 -5.67 14.77
C GLY A 2 0.10 -5.89 15.29
N ILE A 3 -0.77 -4.89 15.17
CA ILE A 3 -2.19 -5.05 15.51
C ILE A 3 -2.87 -5.78 14.36
N VAL A 4 -3.63 -6.82 14.69
CA VAL A 4 -4.56 -7.47 13.78
C VAL A 4 -5.91 -7.48 14.47
N ASP A 5 -6.81 -6.61 14.02
CA ASP A 5 -8.10 -6.43 14.68
C ASP A 5 -9.11 -7.53 14.37
N ASP A 6 -8.93 -8.37 13.33
CA ASP A 6 -9.89 -9.44 13.03
C ASP A 6 -9.39 -10.53 12.03
N SER A 7 -8.08 -10.81 11.98
CA SER A 7 -7.58 -11.93 11.15
C SER A 7 -6.53 -12.74 11.88
N GLU A 8 -6.67 -14.07 11.85
CA GLU A 8 -5.71 -14.99 12.44
C GLU A 8 -4.31 -14.77 11.86
N PHE A 9 -3.31 -14.72 12.74
CA PHE A 9 -1.90 -14.67 12.34
C PHE A 9 -1.51 -16.07 11.84
N VAL A 10 -1.62 -16.31 10.52
CA VAL A 10 -1.25 -17.59 9.93
C VAL A 10 0.25 -17.61 9.65
N LEU A 11 1.02 -18.30 10.50
CA LEU A 11 2.41 -18.67 10.20
C LEU A 11 2.42 -19.72 9.08
N SER A 12 2.91 -19.37 7.90
CA SER A 12 3.08 -20.34 6.82
C SER A 12 4.28 -21.27 7.09
N ASN A 13 4.10 -22.55 6.79
CA ASN A 13 4.97 -23.71 7.10
C ASN A 13 6.40 -23.65 6.52
N LYS A 14 7.23 -22.69 6.94
CA LYS A 14 8.68 -22.88 7.00
C LYS A 14 9.03 -23.20 8.44
N GLU A 15 9.78 -24.27 8.67
CA GLU A 15 10.27 -24.69 9.97
C GLU A 15 10.96 -23.51 10.67
N LEU A 16 10.21 -22.82 11.53
CA LEU A 16 10.74 -21.76 12.34
C LEU A 16 11.71 -22.38 13.35
N PRO A 17 12.86 -21.74 13.64
CA PRO A 17 13.76 -22.22 14.66
C PRO A 17 13.00 -22.47 15.96
N GLN A 18 13.20 -23.64 16.59
CA GLN A 18 12.41 -24.05 17.75
C GLN A 18 12.48 -23.05 18.92
N ALA A 19 13.61 -22.35 19.07
CA ALA A 19 13.77 -21.27 20.05
C ALA A 19 12.86 -20.06 19.74
N PHE A 20 12.63 -19.76 18.46
CA PHE A 20 11.73 -18.68 18.04
C PHE A 20 10.27 -19.07 18.22
N VAL A 21 9.91 -20.34 17.95
CA VAL A 21 8.56 -20.86 18.25
C VAL A 21 8.28 -20.77 19.75
N GLY A 22 9.20 -21.23 20.60
CA GLY A 22 9.06 -21.13 22.05
C GLY A 22 8.95 -19.68 22.56
N TYR A 23 9.63 -18.73 21.91
CA TYR A 23 9.46 -17.31 22.22
C TYR A 23 8.04 -16.82 21.87
N LEU A 24 7.54 -17.14 20.68
CA LEU A 24 6.18 -16.76 20.25
C LEU A 24 5.09 -17.38 21.13
N ASP A 25 5.23 -18.65 21.53
CA ASP A 25 4.27 -19.32 22.41
C ASP A 25 4.19 -18.62 23.78
N ASN A 26 5.33 -18.16 24.32
CA ASN A 26 5.36 -17.41 25.57
C ASN A 26 4.67 -16.04 25.43
N GLU A 27 4.86 -15.33 24.32
CA GLU A 27 4.20 -14.05 24.04
C GLU A 27 2.69 -14.23 23.87
N ILE A 28 2.24 -15.26 23.14
CA ILE A 28 0.82 -15.61 23.00
C ILE A 28 0.21 -15.91 24.37
N TYR A 29 0.88 -16.75 25.17
CA TYR A 29 0.42 -17.10 26.52
C TYR A 29 0.33 -15.88 27.44
N ALA A 30 1.30 -14.96 27.38
CA ALA A 30 1.28 -13.72 28.14
C ALA A 30 0.09 -12.83 27.73
N ILE A 31 -0.14 -12.63 26.42
CA ILE A 31 -1.26 -11.85 25.90
C ILE A 31 -2.61 -12.47 26.29
N GLU A 32 -2.76 -13.79 26.15
CA GLU A 32 -3.97 -14.49 26.55
C GLU A 32 -4.24 -14.37 28.04
N ASN A 33 -3.20 -14.46 28.88
CA ASN A 33 -3.35 -14.28 30.32
C ASN A 33 -3.76 -12.85 30.67
N ILE A 34 -3.14 -11.84 30.06
CA ILE A 34 -3.55 -10.43 30.26
C ILE A 34 -5.03 -10.24 29.90
N ARG A 35 -5.49 -10.80 28.77
CA ARG A 35 -6.91 -10.77 28.37
C ARG A 35 -7.84 -11.48 29.35
N LYS A 36 -7.42 -12.61 29.92
CA LYS A 36 -8.22 -13.40 30.88
C LYS A 36 -8.24 -12.80 32.29
N THR A 37 -7.17 -12.11 32.68
CA THR A 37 -6.97 -11.59 34.04
C THR A 37 -7.34 -10.12 34.19
N ASP A 38 -7.70 -9.44 33.10
CA ASP A 38 -8.10 -8.02 33.06
C ASP A 38 -7.05 -7.12 33.75
N ILE A 39 -5.77 -7.44 33.51
CA ILE A 39 -4.67 -6.65 34.07
C ILE A 39 -4.66 -5.30 33.35
N GLU A 40 -4.81 -4.24 34.14
CA GLU A 40 -4.68 -2.87 33.66
C GLU A 40 -3.28 -2.62 33.06
N PRO A 41 -3.18 -2.17 31.79
CA PRO A 41 -1.88 -1.89 31.18
C PRO A 41 -1.17 -0.74 31.89
N THR A 42 0.16 -0.81 31.97
CA THR A 42 0.98 0.27 32.55
C THR A 42 0.78 1.56 31.77
N GLN A 43 1.12 2.70 32.37
CA GLN A 43 1.04 3.98 31.67
C GLN A 43 1.93 3.99 30.42
N GLU A 44 3.08 3.32 30.44
CA GLU A 44 3.95 3.20 29.26
C GLU A 44 3.23 2.45 28.14
N ILE A 45 2.64 1.28 28.44
CA ILE A 45 1.91 0.48 27.45
C ILE A 45 0.71 1.27 26.90
N LYS A 46 -0.04 1.97 27.76
CA LYS A 46 -1.17 2.82 27.33
C LYS A 46 -0.69 3.93 26.39
N LYS A 47 0.46 4.55 26.66
CA LYS A 47 1.03 5.61 25.83
C LYS A 47 1.51 5.09 24.47
N GLU A 48 2.24 3.98 24.46
CA GLU A 48 2.68 3.31 23.23
C GLU A 48 1.49 2.90 22.35
N TRP A 49 0.48 2.29 22.97
CA TRP A 49 -0.73 1.86 22.29
C TRP A 49 -1.53 3.03 21.72
N ASN A 50 -1.71 4.10 22.50
CA ASN A 50 -2.40 5.31 22.04
C ASN A 50 -1.66 6.01 20.90
N ALA A 51 -0.34 6.08 20.94
CA ALA A 51 0.44 6.65 19.85
C ALA A 51 0.31 5.84 18.56
N PHE A 52 0.30 4.50 18.66
CA PHE A 52 0.09 3.63 17.52
C PHE A 52 -1.33 3.74 16.93
N LEU A 53 -2.37 3.76 17.78
CA LEU A 53 -3.76 3.86 17.34
C LEU A 53 -4.08 5.24 16.74
N ASN A 54 -3.62 6.30 17.39
CA ASN A 54 -4.00 7.67 17.02
C ASN A 54 -3.02 8.31 16.03
N ARG A 55 -1.82 7.73 15.83
CA ARG A 55 -0.78 8.25 14.91
C ARG A 55 -0.41 9.71 15.17
N VAL A 56 -0.47 10.09 16.45
CA VAL A 56 -0.12 11.42 16.94
C VAL A 56 1.14 11.32 17.79
N PRO A 57 2.01 12.34 17.74
CA PRO A 57 3.12 12.43 18.69
C PRO A 57 2.58 12.47 20.13
N PRO A 58 3.39 12.06 21.12
CA PRO A 58 3.09 12.31 22.51
C PRO A 58 2.96 13.82 22.77
N ASP A 59 2.25 14.19 23.84
CA ASP A 59 2.10 15.60 24.23
C ASP A 59 3.47 16.30 24.33
N ASP A 60 3.54 17.54 23.82
CA ASP A 60 4.77 18.35 23.64
C ASP A 60 5.48 18.69 24.98
N ASP A 61 4.81 18.43 26.10
CA ASP A 61 5.28 18.75 27.45
C ASP A 61 6.29 17.72 28.03
N GLN A 62 6.91 16.86 27.21
CA GLN A 62 7.92 15.92 27.73
C GLN A 62 9.24 16.65 28.06
N PRO A 63 9.69 16.70 29.33
CA PRO A 63 10.85 17.50 29.73
C PRO A 63 12.20 16.82 29.43
N TYR A 64 12.21 15.63 28.81
CA TYR A 64 13.39 14.77 28.69
C TYR A 64 13.80 14.56 27.23
N TYR A 65 15.11 14.47 26.99
CA TYR A 65 15.68 14.33 25.65
C TYR A 65 15.67 12.88 25.16
N CYS A 66 15.05 12.64 24.00
CA CYS A 66 15.10 11.37 23.28
C CYS A 66 16.02 11.45 22.04
N PRO A 67 17.18 10.77 22.03
CA PRO A 67 18.03 10.72 20.86
C PRO A 67 17.31 10.06 19.66
N GLY A 68 17.25 10.77 18.54
CA GLY A 68 16.64 10.25 17.31
C GLY A 68 15.11 10.30 17.28
N GLU A 69 14.49 10.96 18.27
CA GLU A 69 13.06 11.27 18.22
C GLU A 69 12.71 12.03 16.95
N HIS A 70 11.65 11.57 16.30
CA HIS A 70 11.12 12.24 15.13
C HIS A 70 9.66 11.90 14.92
N TYR A 71 8.97 12.83 14.27
CA TYR A 71 7.66 12.63 13.67
C TYR A 71 7.69 13.29 12.30
N THR A 72 7.74 12.48 11.25
CA THR A 72 7.82 12.96 9.87
C THR A 72 6.59 12.51 9.11
N VAL A 73 5.89 13.47 8.50
CA VAL A 73 4.74 13.21 7.65
C VAL A 73 5.05 13.72 6.24
N LYS A 74 4.82 12.86 5.26
CA LYS A 74 4.75 13.20 3.86
C LYS A 74 3.35 12.89 3.37
N ASP A 75 2.57 13.95 3.14
CA ASP A 75 1.20 13.83 2.64
C ASP A 75 1.13 13.11 1.28
N PRO A 76 -0.03 12.50 0.96
CA PRO A 76 -0.24 11.82 -0.32
C PRO A 76 0.15 12.69 -1.52
N LEU A 77 1.03 12.16 -2.37
CA LEU A 77 1.49 12.85 -3.58
C LEU A 77 0.42 12.86 -4.67
N LEU A 78 -0.41 11.82 -4.76
CA LEU A 78 -1.45 11.73 -5.78
C LEU A 78 -2.65 12.59 -5.38
N ASN A 79 -3.17 13.33 -6.35
CA ASN A 79 -4.47 13.98 -6.24
C ASN A 79 -5.60 13.14 -6.84
N THR A 80 -5.26 12.08 -7.57
CA THR A 80 -6.21 11.25 -8.32
C THR A 80 -6.91 10.24 -7.43
N ASN A 81 -8.20 10.06 -7.64
CA ASN A 81 -8.99 8.95 -7.11
C ASN A 81 -9.59 8.19 -8.30
N TRP A 82 -8.72 7.57 -9.10
CA TRP A 82 -9.15 6.89 -10.33
C TRP A 82 -9.69 5.48 -10.07
N ASN A 83 -10.57 5.02 -10.96
CA ASN A 83 -11.22 3.71 -10.90
C ASN A 83 -10.95 2.92 -12.20
N GLN A 84 -11.60 1.77 -12.35
CA GLN A 84 -11.40 0.82 -13.45
C GLN A 84 -12.65 0.62 -14.32
N THR A 85 -13.76 1.27 -13.97
CA THR A 85 -15.08 1.10 -14.59
C THR A 85 -15.43 2.27 -15.52
N ALA A 86 -16.73 2.47 -15.82
CA ALA A 86 -17.19 3.49 -16.76
C ALA A 86 -16.63 4.89 -16.45
N GLY A 87 -16.34 5.63 -17.52
CA GLY A 87 -15.54 6.86 -17.52
C GLY A 87 -14.03 6.61 -17.68
N TYR A 88 -13.51 5.48 -17.17
CA TYR A 88 -12.08 5.11 -17.25
C TYR A 88 -11.80 4.01 -18.28
N ASN A 89 -12.80 3.19 -18.63
CA ASN A 89 -12.65 2.03 -19.50
C ASN A 89 -13.37 2.16 -20.85
N GLU A 90 -13.70 3.39 -21.30
CA GLU A 90 -14.52 3.59 -22.52
C GLU A 90 -13.87 3.00 -23.78
N TYR A 91 -12.53 2.97 -23.82
CA TYR A 91 -11.74 2.38 -24.91
C TYR A 91 -11.28 0.94 -24.65
N CYS A 92 -11.60 0.36 -23.50
CA CYS A 92 -11.36 -1.07 -23.26
C CYS A 92 -12.29 -1.93 -24.15
N PRO A 93 -11.95 -3.22 -24.38
CA PRO A 93 -12.74 -4.13 -25.20
C PRO A 93 -14.19 -4.23 -24.71
N ASN A 94 -15.14 -4.26 -25.65
CA ASN A 94 -16.53 -4.60 -25.33
C ASN A 94 -16.66 -6.12 -25.30
N LEU A 95 -16.84 -6.67 -24.11
CA LEU A 95 -17.01 -8.12 -23.89
C LEU A 95 -18.46 -8.46 -23.48
N GLY A 96 -19.40 -7.51 -23.59
CA GLY A 96 -20.78 -7.70 -23.14
C GLY A 96 -20.91 -7.77 -21.62
N CYS A 97 -20.04 -7.07 -20.88
CA CYS A 97 -20.00 -7.15 -19.42
C CYS A 97 -21.27 -6.57 -18.77
N SER A 98 -21.97 -7.38 -17.98
CA SER A 98 -23.20 -6.96 -17.27
C SER A 98 -22.93 -6.32 -15.91
N ASN A 99 -21.73 -6.52 -15.38
CA ASN A 99 -21.29 -6.12 -14.03
C ASN A 99 -20.46 -4.82 -14.00
N THR A 100 -20.08 -4.28 -15.16
CA THR A 100 -19.51 -2.93 -15.25
C THR A 100 -20.62 -1.90 -15.21
N THR A 101 -20.30 -0.67 -14.77
CA THR A 101 -21.25 0.43 -14.52
C THR A 101 -21.90 1.01 -15.80
N GLY A 102 -22.32 0.17 -16.74
CA GLY A 102 -23.29 0.50 -17.78
C GLY A 102 -22.77 0.56 -19.22
N ASN A 103 -21.48 0.34 -19.49
CA ASN A 103 -20.92 0.47 -20.84
C ASN A 103 -20.47 -0.84 -21.51
N GLN A 104 -20.70 -2.00 -20.86
CA GLN A 104 -20.39 -3.35 -21.37
C GLN A 104 -18.91 -3.62 -21.65
N LYS A 105 -18.03 -2.69 -21.25
CA LYS A 105 -16.58 -2.81 -21.44
C LYS A 105 -15.96 -3.64 -20.32
N ALA A 106 -14.83 -4.27 -20.61
CA ALA A 106 -13.96 -4.87 -19.61
C ALA A 106 -13.42 -3.82 -18.63
N TYR A 107 -12.97 -4.24 -17.45
CA TYR A 107 -12.27 -3.36 -16.50
C TYR A 107 -10.93 -2.87 -17.10
N THR A 108 -10.45 -1.68 -16.71
CA THR A 108 -9.11 -1.21 -17.15
C THR A 108 -7.98 -2.12 -16.65
N GLY A 109 -8.14 -2.71 -15.45
CA GLY A 109 -7.14 -3.50 -14.76
C GLY A 109 -6.31 -2.68 -13.77
N CYS A 110 -6.04 -3.26 -12.60
CA CYS A 110 -5.34 -2.58 -11.50
C CYS A 110 -3.95 -2.10 -11.88
N VAL A 111 -3.22 -2.89 -12.69
CA VAL A 111 -1.90 -2.52 -13.23
C VAL A 111 -1.98 -1.26 -14.08
N ALA A 112 -2.97 -1.17 -14.97
CA ALA A 112 -3.15 0.00 -15.82
C ALA A 112 -3.51 1.23 -14.99
N THR A 113 -4.44 1.08 -14.04
CA THR A 113 -4.85 2.18 -13.16
C THR A 113 -3.71 2.69 -12.28
N ALA A 114 -2.90 1.81 -11.68
CA ALA A 114 -1.76 2.21 -10.87
C ALA A 114 -0.70 2.98 -11.68
N LEU A 115 -0.35 2.48 -12.88
CA LEU A 115 0.55 3.19 -13.79
C LEU A 115 -0.03 4.53 -14.25
N ALA A 116 -1.31 4.57 -14.59
CA ALA A 116 -1.97 5.79 -15.06
C ALA A 116 -1.94 6.89 -14.00
N GLN A 117 -2.19 6.56 -12.73
CA GLN A 117 -2.11 7.53 -11.63
C GLN A 117 -0.68 8.07 -11.43
N ILE A 118 0.33 7.19 -11.51
CA ILE A 118 1.75 7.61 -11.51
C ILE A 118 2.06 8.54 -12.68
N MET A 119 1.60 8.21 -13.89
CA MET A 119 1.84 9.01 -15.09
C MET A 119 1.14 10.36 -15.02
N LYS A 120 -0.08 10.41 -14.47
CA LYS A 120 -0.84 11.64 -14.24
C LYS A 120 -0.17 12.54 -13.21
N TYR A 121 0.37 11.99 -12.11
CA TYR A 121 1.15 12.75 -11.14
C TYR A 121 2.34 13.42 -11.81
N ASN A 122 3.06 12.68 -12.65
CA ASN A 122 4.23 13.20 -13.37
C ASN A 122 3.86 14.08 -14.58
N GLN A 123 2.61 14.04 -15.05
CA GLN A 123 2.17 14.63 -16.31
C GLN A 123 3.14 14.34 -17.45
N TYR A 124 3.48 13.06 -17.62
CA TYR A 124 4.43 12.61 -18.63
C TYR A 124 4.00 11.26 -19.20
N PRO A 125 4.06 11.07 -20.54
CA PRO A 125 4.70 11.94 -21.57
C PRO A 125 3.83 13.07 -22.13
N ASN A 126 4.46 14.00 -22.88
CA ASN A 126 3.86 15.27 -23.33
C ASN A 126 2.82 15.14 -24.47
N TYR A 127 2.52 13.94 -24.94
CA TYR A 127 1.52 13.68 -25.99
C TYR A 127 0.15 13.25 -25.43
N TYR A 128 -0.03 13.33 -24.10
CA TYR A 128 -1.33 13.26 -23.46
C TYR A 128 -1.79 14.66 -23.05
N ASN A 129 -3.08 14.93 -23.18
CA ASN A 129 -3.66 16.18 -22.67
C ASN A 129 -3.95 16.04 -21.17
N TRP A 130 -2.93 16.26 -20.34
CA TRP A 130 -3.03 16.07 -18.90
C TRP A 130 -4.07 16.98 -18.23
N SER A 131 -4.38 18.16 -18.78
CA SER A 131 -5.43 19.03 -18.21
C SER A 131 -6.84 18.46 -18.39
N ASP A 132 -7.05 17.63 -19.41
CA ASP A 132 -8.34 16.99 -19.71
C ASP A 132 -8.55 15.68 -18.94
N MET A 133 -7.65 15.35 -18.01
CA MET A 133 -7.74 14.19 -17.12
C MET A 133 -8.07 14.65 -15.70
N PRO A 134 -9.35 14.80 -15.32
CA PRO A 134 -9.74 15.22 -13.99
C PRO A 134 -9.35 14.20 -12.93
N ASN A 135 -9.21 14.65 -11.69
CA ASN A 135 -8.67 13.82 -10.61
C ASN A 135 -9.68 12.80 -10.07
N ASN A 136 -10.98 13.10 -10.07
CA ASN A 136 -11.99 12.32 -9.34
C ASN A 136 -13.04 11.62 -10.24
N TRP A 137 -12.91 11.73 -11.56
CA TRP A 137 -13.76 11.01 -12.51
C TRP A 137 -12.96 10.73 -13.79
N GLY A 138 -13.44 9.78 -14.59
CA GLY A 138 -12.82 9.45 -15.87
C GLY A 138 -13.30 10.39 -16.98
N SER A 139 -12.38 10.76 -17.88
CA SER A 139 -12.67 11.41 -19.16
C SER A 139 -12.30 10.50 -20.32
N LEU A 140 -12.63 10.89 -21.56
CA LEU A 140 -12.15 10.18 -22.75
C LEU A 140 -10.61 10.13 -22.80
N GLU A 141 -9.95 11.21 -22.38
CA GLU A 141 -8.49 11.25 -22.35
C GLU A 141 -7.91 10.36 -21.23
N THR A 142 -8.56 10.26 -20.08
CA THR A 142 -8.22 9.25 -19.05
C THR A 142 -8.43 7.84 -19.60
N SER A 143 -9.55 7.58 -20.28
CA SER A 143 -9.84 6.29 -20.91
C SER A 143 -8.81 5.91 -21.98
N ARG A 144 -8.30 6.90 -22.73
CA ARG A 144 -7.25 6.69 -23.73
C ARG A 144 -5.95 6.26 -23.06
N LEU A 145 -5.53 6.97 -22.02
CA LEU A 145 -4.35 6.59 -21.23
C LEU A 145 -4.48 5.18 -20.67
N MET A 146 -5.62 4.84 -20.05
CA MET A 146 -5.86 3.51 -19.48
C MET A 146 -5.78 2.40 -20.54
N SER A 147 -6.41 2.60 -21.70
CA SER A 147 -6.38 1.66 -22.82
C SER A 147 -4.98 1.52 -23.43
N ASP A 148 -4.25 2.62 -23.60
CA ASP A 148 -2.87 2.61 -24.12
C ASP A 148 -1.93 1.83 -23.20
N ILE A 149 -2.06 2.03 -21.88
CA ILE A 149 -1.29 1.26 -20.89
C ILE A 149 -1.70 -0.21 -20.96
N GLY A 150 -3.01 -0.50 -21.00
CA GLY A 150 -3.53 -1.85 -21.13
C GLY A 150 -2.95 -2.60 -22.32
N ASN A 151 -2.84 -1.95 -23.48
CA ASN A 151 -2.18 -2.50 -24.66
C ASN A 151 -0.68 -2.75 -24.43
N LYS A 152 0.03 -1.82 -23.78
CA LYS A 152 1.48 -1.96 -23.51
C LYS A 152 1.82 -3.04 -22.48
N VAL A 153 0.89 -3.37 -21.59
CA VAL A 153 1.07 -4.43 -20.59
C VAL A 153 0.49 -5.76 -21.04
N ASP A 154 0.04 -5.87 -22.29
CA ASP A 154 -0.75 -6.98 -22.84
C ASP A 154 -1.82 -7.45 -21.84
N MET A 155 -2.72 -6.53 -21.47
CA MET A 155 -3.75 -6.77 -20.48
C MET A 155 -4.64 -7.96 -20.89
N ASP A 156 -4.81 -8.91 -19.98
CA ASP A 156 -5.85 -9.92 -20.07
C ASP A 156 -7.17 -9.31 -19.57
N TYR A 157 -8.00 -8.88 -20.52
CA TYR A 157 -9.23 -8.15 -20.23
C TYR A 157 -10.37 -9.07 -19.84
N GLY A 158 -11.02 -8.78 -18.72
CA GLY A 158 -12.18 -9.54 -18.25
C GLY A 158 -13.30 -8.65 -17.71
N CYS A 159 -14.49 -9.25 -17.62
CA CYS A 159 -15.64 -8.58 -17.05
C CYS A 159 -15.57 -8.48 -15.53
N ASP A 160 -14.98 -9.43 -14.81
CA ASP A 160 -14.88 -9.37 -13.35
C ASP A 160 -13.54 -8.80 -12.85
N SER A 161 -12.50 -8.90 -13.68
CA SER A 161 -11.16 -8.40 -13.41
C SER A 161 -10.36 -8.39 -14.71
N SER A 162 -9.42 -7.45 -14.82
CA SER A 162 -8.41 -7.44 -15.88
C SER A 162 -7.02 -7.50 -15.25
N GLY A 163 -6.14 -8.35 -15.78
CA GLY A 163 -4.86 -8.68 -15.16
C GLY A 163 -3.66 -8.53 -16.08
N ALA A 164 -2.54 -8.08 -15.51
CA ALA A 164 -1.24 -8.06 -16.18
C ALA A 164 -0.11 -8.34 -15.16
N ASN A 165 1.06 -8.75 -15.64
CA ASN A 165 2.22 -8.99 -14.77
C ASN A 165 2.94 -7.66 -14.44
N SER A 166 3.39 -7.48 -13.20
CA SER A 166 4.20 -6.31 -12.79
C SER A 166 5.49 -6.15 -13.62
N SER A 167 6.06 -7.23 -14.17
CA SER A 167 7.18 -7.14 -15.12
C SER A 167 6.84 -6.40 -16.40
N LYS A 168 5.60 -6.53 -16.88
CA LYS A 168 5.10 -5.76 -18.01
C LYS A 168 4.82 -4.32 -17.63
N ALA A 169 4.42 -4.06 -16.38
CA ALA A 169 4.28 -2.69 -15.88
C ALA A 169 5.62 -1.92 -15.89
N LYS A 170 6.70 -2.57 -15.43
CA LYS A 170 8.07 -2.03 -15.51
C LYS A 170 8.45 -1.69 -16.96
N THR A 171 8.25 -2.64 -17.86
CA THR A 171 8.58 -2.48 -19.29
C THR A 171 7.73 -1.38 -19.93
N ALA A 172 6.43 -1.31 -19.62
CA ALA A 172 5.54 -0.28 -20.13
C ALA A 172 6.00 1.12 -19.70
N LEU A 173 6.33 1.31 -18.41
CA LEU A 173 6.79 2.60 -17.89
C LEU A 173 8.11 3.03 -18.56
N ALA A 174 9.06 2.11 -18.74
CA ALA A 174 10.28 2.38 -19.51
C ALA A 174 9.96 2.75 -20.98
N ASN A 175 9.01 2.07 -21.62
CA ASN A 175 8.58 2.36 -22.99
C ASN A 175 7.82 3.69 -23.13
N TYR A 176 7.27 4.24 -22.05
CA TYR A 176 6.76 5.61 -22.01
C TYR A 176 7.88 6.65 -21.92
N GLY A 177 9.12 6.21 -21.70
CA GLY A 177 10.33 7.01 -21.67
C GLY A 177 10.87 7.29 -20.27
N TYR A 178 10.31 6.70 -19.21
CA TYR A 178 10.86 6.86 -17.87
C TYR A 178 12.26 6.23 -17.75
N ASN A 179 13.12 6.88 -16.98
CA ASN A 179 14.51 6.47 -16.77
C ASN A 179 14.64 5.59 -15.52
N ASN A 180 15.67 4.73 -15.48
CA ASN A 180 16.00 3.91 -14.30
C ASN A 180 14.80 3.17 -13.69
N VAL A 181 13.94 2.59 -14.54
CA VAL A 181 12.78 1.84 -14.06
C VAL A 181 13.23 0.50 -13.49
N ILE A 182 13.13 0.35 -12.17
CA ILE A 182 13.60 -0.82 -11.43
C ILE A 182 12.40 -1.49 -10.77
N GLN A 183 12.24 -2.79 -11.04
CA GLN A 183 11.35 -3.65 -10.29
C GLN A 183 12.17 -4.46 -9.28
N ALA A 184 11.70 -4.53 -8.05
CA ALA A 184 12.32 -5.30 -6.97
C ALA A 184 11.27 -5.89 -6.02
N ASP A 185 11.70 -6.76 -5.12
CA ASP A 185 10.91 -7.12 -3.95
C ASP A 185 10.60 -5.90 -3.11
N TYR A 186 9.43 -5.90 -2.45
CA TYR A 186 9.03 -4.80 -1.58
C TYR A 186 10.07 -4.55 -0.48
N ASN A 187 10.50 -3.30 -0.39
CA ASN A 187 11.43 -2.82 0.63
C ASN A 187 10.94 -1.47 1.14
N TYR A 188 10.49 -1.43 2.39
CA TYR A 188 9.88 -0.24 2.98
C TYR A 188 10.82 0.97 2.99
N ASN A 189 12.13 0.77 3.22
CA ASN A 189 13.12 1.87 3.20
C ASN A 189 13.20 2.52 1.82
N ILE A 190 13.16 1.72 0.74
CA ILE A 190 13.20 2.23 -0.62
C ILE A 190 11.89 2.93 -0.99
N VAL A 191 10.75 2.40 -0.53
CA VAL A 191 9.44 3.04 -0.73
C VAL A 191 9.41 4.42 -0.07
N GLN A 192 9.78 4.49 1.22
CA GLN A 192 9.85 5.75 1.97
C GLN A 192 10.81 6.75 1.31
N ALA A 193 12.02 6.32 0.95
CA ALA A 193 13.01 7.18 0.29
C ALA A 193 12.51 7.70 -1.07
N SER A 194 11.80 6.88 -1.84
CA SER A 194 11.22 7.30 -3.12
C SER A 194 10.12 8.35 -2.94
N ILE A 195 9.21 8.13 -1.99
CA ILE A 195 8.13 9.08 -1.66
C ILE A 195 8.72 10.38 -1.10
N ALA A 196 9.75 10.30 -0.25
CA ALA A 196 10.49 11.47 0.25
C ALA A 196 11.09 12.30 -0.90
N ALA A 197 11.54 11.63 -1.97
CA ALA A 197 12.02 12.25 -3.20
C ALA A 197 10.90 12.68 -4.18
N ASN A 198 9.64 12.76 -3.72
CA ASN A 198 8.44 13.10 -4.51
C ASN A 198 8.20 12.11 -5.68
N LYS A 199 8.45 10.82 -5.47
CA LYS A 199 8.22 9.77 -6.47
C LYS A 199 7.26 8.73 -5.91
N PRO A 200 5.96 8.76 -6.29
CA PRO A 200 5.03 7.72 -5.89
C PRO A 200 5.49 6.37 -6.45
N VAL A 201 5.29 5.31 -5.67
CA VAL A 201 5.83 3.98 -5.94
C VAL A 201 4.70 3.05 -6.34
N TYR A 202 4.85 2.38 -7.48
CA TYR A 202 3.96 1.29 -7.84
C TYR A 202 4.23 0.11 -6.91
N LEU A 203 3.19 -0.45 -6.33
CA LEU A 203 3.24 -1.67 -5.53
C LEU A 203 2.30 -2.72 -6.13
N SER A 204 2.64 -3.98 -5.92
CA SER A 204 1.76 -5.10 -6.20
C SER A 204 1.97 -6.20 -5.19
N GLY A 205 0.95 -7.00 -4.93
CA GLY A 205 0.99 -8.13 -3.99
C GLY A 205 -0.25 -8.99 -4.16
N GLY A 206 -0.42 -9.98 -3.31
CA GLY A 206 -1.55 -10.88 -3.40
C GLY A 206 -1.77 -11.72 -2.15
N GLU A 207 -2.63 -12.70 -2.31
CA GLU A 207 -2.93 -13.76 -1.35
C GLU A 207 -3.00 -15.09 -2.07
N TYR A 208 -2.40 -16.12 -1.48
CA TYR A 208 -2.57 -17.51 -1.88
C TYR A 208 -3.76 -18.10 -1.15
N TYR A 209 -4.68 -18.74 -1.88
CA TYR A 209 -5.75 -19.52 -1.28
C TYR A 209 -5.91 -20.87 -1.99
N GLY A 210 -5.91 -21.95 -1.20
CA GLY A 210 -6.07 -23.34 -1.66
C GLY A 210 -5.02 -24.29 -1.09
N PHE A 211 -5.40 -25.55 -0.84
CA PHE A 211 -4.57 -26.62 -0.25
C PHE A 211 -3.22 -26.88 -0.96
N LEU A 212 -3.06 -26.36 -2.19
CA LEU A 212 -1.85 -26.46 -3.02
C LEU A 212 -1.30 -25.08 -3.48
N GLY A 213 -1.81 -23.95 -2.96
CA GLY A 213 -1.39 -22.60 -3.36
C GLY A 213 -1.78 -22.19 -4.80
N LEU A 214 -2.76 -22.86 -5.42
CA LEU A 214 -3.05 -22.73 -6.85
C LEU A 214 -3.99 -21.58 -7.24
N LYS A 215 -4.66 -20.89 -6.31
CA LYS A 215 -5.36 -19.64 -6.62
C LYS A 215 -4.62 -18.47 -5.98
N TYR A 216 -4.21 -17.54 -6.84
CA TYR A 216 -3.54 -16.31 -6.45
C TYR A 216 -4.43 -15.13 -6.84
N LYS A 217 -4.92 -14.39 -5.85
CA LYS A 217 -5.55 -13.08 -6.09
C LYS A 217 -4.45 -12.05 -5.96
N CYS A 218 -4.17 -11.33 -7.04
CA CYS A 218 -3.19 -10.27 -7.05
C CYS A 218 -3.85 -8.91 -7.23
N HIS A 219 -3.18 -7.87 -6.75
CA HIS A 219 -3.59 -6.49 -6.94
C HIS A 219 -2.37 -5.60 -7.14
N ALA A 220 -2.59 -4.45 -7.77
CA ALA A 220 -1.60 -3.41 -7.99
C ALA A 220 -2.16 -2.06 -7.56
N TRP A 221 -1.34 -1.25 -6.91
CA TRP A 221 -1.72 0.02 -6.33
C TRP A 221 -0.52 0.97 -6.26
N VAL A 222 -0.73 2.17 -5.72
CA VAL A 222 0.33 3.17 -5.56
C VAL A 222 0.51 3.49 -4.08
N ALA A 223 1.76 3.48 -3.60
CA ALA A 223 2.13 4.10 -2.32
C ALA A 223 2.67 5.50 -2.58
N ASP A 224 2.14 6.50 -1.88
CA ASP A 224 2.37 7.89 -2.24
C ASP A 224 2.43 8.87 -1.06
N GLY A 225 2.42 8.38 0.17
CA GLY A 225 2.67 9.18 1.37
C GLY A 225 3.30 8.30 2.44
N TYR A 226 3.93 8.89 3.46
CA TYR A 226 4.37 8.15 4.64
C TYR A 226 4.18 8.94 5.94
N GLN A 227 3.97 8.22 7.03
CA GLN A 227 4.03 8.71 8.41
C GLN A 227 5.08 7.86 9.13
N ASP A 228 6.18 8.48 9.55
CA ASP A 228 7.30 7.82 10.23
C ASP A 228 7.54 8.48 11.58
N SER A 229 7.71 7.65 12.60
CA SER A 229 7.92 8.16 13.95
C SER A 229 8.76 7.26 14.82
N TYR A 230 9.46 7.89 15.75
CA TYR A 230 10.15 7.25 16.85
C TYR A 230 10.12 8.16 18.06
N PHE A 231 9.80 7.60 19.23
CA PHE A 231 9.69 8.29 20.50
C PHE A 231 10.28 7.41 21.62
N CYS A 232 10.78 8.04 22.69
CA CYS A 232 11.28 7.32 23.86
C CYS A 232 10.21 7.22 24.96
N THR A 233 10.34 6.19 25.79
CA THR A 233 9.71 6.13 27.12
C THR A 233 10.77 6.40 28.18
N PHE A 234 10.36 7.03 29.28
CA PHE A 234 11.24 7.49 30.35
C PHE A 234 10.74 6.99 31.71
N ASP A 235 11.67 6.78 32.66
CA ASP A 235 11.34 6.66 34.08
C ASP A 235 11.09 8.05 34.71
N ASP A 236 10.67 8.07 35.99
CA ASP A 236 10.41 9.30 36.75
C ASP A 236 11.67 10.19 36.91
N ASN A 237 12.86 9.67 36.64
CA ASN A 237 14.12 10.40 36.72
C ASN A 237 14.61 10.88 35.35
N GLY A 238 13.86 10.62 34.28
CA GLY A 238 14.23 11.00 32.91
C GLY A 238 15.21 10.05 32.21
N HIS A 239 15.46 8.85 32.75
CA HIS A 239 16.23 7.84 32.05
C HIS A 239 15.36 7.15 31.01
N ILE A 240 15.93 6.92 29.81
CA ILE A 240 15.26 6.17 28.75
C ILE A 240 15.05 4.73 29.21
N THR A 241 13.79 4.30 29.28
CA THR A 241 13.39 2.93 29.63
C THR A 241 13.02 2.12 28.40
N GLY A 242 12.73 2.79 27.28
CA GLY A 242 12.40 2.15 26.02
C GLY A 242 12.11 3.15 24.91
N GLY A 243 11.50 2.67 23.83
CA GLY A 243 11.05 3.52 22.75
C GLY A 243 10.10 2.77 21.81
N TYR A 244 9.24 3.54 21.16
CA TYR A 244 8.22 3.05 20.26
C TYR A 244 8.17 3.91 19.00
N GLY A 245 7.66 3.34 17.92
CA GLY A 245 7.60 4.01 16.64
C GLY A 245 6.70 3.27 15.67
N TYR A 246 6.37 3.93 14.57
CA TYR A 246 5.57 3.35 13.51
C TYR A 246 5.96 3.93 12.16
N LEU A 247 5.79 3.09 11.13
CA LEU A 247 5.85 3.49 9.73
C LEU A 247 4.58 3.04 9.02
N PHE A 248 3.82 4.02 8.54
CA PHE A 248 2.64 3.81 7.69
C PHE A 248 2.89 4.41 6.32
N PHE A 249 2.40 3.72 5.28
CA PHE A 249 2.33 4.27 3.93
C PHE A 249 0.89 4.64 3.58
N HIS A 250 0.69 5.80 2.98
CA HIS A 250 -0.57 6.09 2.32
C HIS A 250 -0.63 5.30 1.01
N MET A 251 -1.77 4.64 0.79
CA MET A 251 -2.01 3.80 -0.37
C MET A 251 -3.24 4.26 -1.14
N ASN A 252 -3.06 4.37 -2.45
CA ASN A 252 -4.13 4.58 -3.41
C ASN A 252 -4.38 3.28 -4.19
N TRP A 253 -5.50 2.63 -3.92
CA TRP A 253 -5.83 1.30 -4.44
C TRP A 253 -6.39 1.29 -5.87
N GLY A 254 -6.67 2.46 -6.45
CA GLY A 254 -7.25 2.57 -7.79
C GLY A 254 -8.73 2.15 -7.85
N TRP A 255 -9.47 2.34 -6.75
CA TRP A 255 -10.90 2.02 -6.62
C TRP A 255 -11.77 3.27 -6.40
N GLY A 256 -11.44 4.37 -7.08
CA GLY A 256 -12.23 5.61 -6.97
C GLY A 256 -12.12 6.30 -5.62
N GLY A 257 -11.01 6.09 -4.89
CA GLY A 257 -10.80 6.62 -3.54
C GLY A 257 -11.26 5.69 -2.42
N ALA A 258 -12.04 4.64 -2.73
CA ALA A 258 -12.48 3.69 -1.73
C ALA A 258 -11.28 2.96 -1.09
N TYR A 259 -11.28 2.90 0.24
CA TYR A 259 -10.24 2.24 1.07
C TYR A 259 -8.84 2.84 0.95
N ASN A 260 -8.67 3.97 0.26
CA ASN A 260 -7.42 4.72 0.33
C ASN A 260 -7.15 5.15 1.77
N GLY A 261 -5.89 5.12 2.19
CA GLY A 261 -5.54 5.45 3.56
C GLY A 261 -4.17 4.96 3.97
N TRP A 262 -3.91 5.02 5.27
CA TRP A 262 -2.62 4.71 5.87
C TRP A 262 -2.56 3.26 6.33
N PHE A 263 -1.60 2.50 5.80
CA PHE A 263 -1.40 1.07 6.08
C PHE A 263 -0.01 0.81 6.66
N GLY A 264 0.05 0.00 7.73
CA GLY A 264 1.30 -0.43 8.33
C GLY A 264 2.02 -1.47 7.48
N LEU A 265 3.33 -1.66 7.70
CA LEU A 265 4.23 -2.42 6.83
C LEU A 265 3.84 -3.89 6.55
N SER A 266 2.98 -4.49 7.36
CA SER A 266 2.53 -5.89 7.22
C SER A 266 1.00 -6.02 7.26
N ASN A 267 0.28 -4.92 7.06
CA ASN A 267 -1.19 -4.90 7.11
C ASN A 267 -1.74 -4.27 5.82
N PHE A 268 -1.40 -4.82 4.66
CA PHE A 268 -1.89 -4.32 3.36
C PHE A 268 -3.26 -4.92 3.04
N ASN A 269 -4.24 -4.62 3.90
CA ASN A 269 -5.52 -5.31 3.94
C ASN A 269 -6.74 -4.40 3.70
N PRO A 270 -6.89 -3.80 2.50
CA PRO A 270 -8.05 -2.96 2.21
C PRO A 270 -9.31 -3.83 2.04
N ASN A 271 -10.43 -3.39 2.61
CA ASN A 271 -11.74 -4.06 2.46
C ASN A 271 -11.73 -5.56 2.79
N GLY A 272 -10.93 -5.98 3.77
CA GLY A 272 -10.80 -7.40 4.16
C GLY A 272 -10.09 -8.28 3.14
N HIS A 273 -9.50 -7.72 2.08
CA HIS A 273 -8.55 -8.44 1.22
C HIS A 273 -7.19 -8.52 1.89
N ASN A 274 -6.36 -9.48 1.49
CA ASN A 274 -4.97 -9.58 1.95
C ASN A 274 -4.02 -9.47 0.75
N TYR A 275 -3.10 -8.50 0.78
CA TYR A 275 -2.10 -8.30 -0.28
C TYR A 275 -0.66 -8.37 0.23
N ASN A 276 -0.43 -9.07 1.34
CA ASN A 276 0.89 -9.13 1.97
C ASN A 276 1.86 -10.12 1.30
N GLU A 277 1.37 -11.05 0.46
CA GLU A 277 2.19 -12.08 -0.17
C GLU A 277 2.80 -11.64 -1.50
N GLY A 278 4.06 -12.03 -1.73
CA GLY A 278 4.74 -11.83 -3.01
C GLY A 278 4.94 -10.37 -3.42
N ARG A 279 4.97 -9.45 -2.45
CA ARG A 279 4.97 -8.00 -2.71
C ARG A 279 6.16 -7.55 -3.53
N LYS A 280 5.88 -6.80 -4.60
CA LYS A 280 6.85 -6.17 -5.49
C LYS A 280 6.65 -4.66 -5.48
N MET A 281 7.71 -3.93 -5.81
CA MET A 281 7.67 -2.49 -6.04
C MET A 281 8.31 -2.14 -7.38
N ILE A 282 7.89 -1.02 -7.97
CA ILE A 282 8.55 -0.42 -9.13
C ILE A 282 8.83 1.06 -8.81
N ILE A 283 10.11 1.42 -8.92
CA ILE A 283 10.62 2.79 -8.80
C ILE A 283 11.14 3.27 -10.15
N TYR A 284 11.24 4.60 -10.33
CA TYR A 284 11.61 5.21 -11.59
C TYR A 284 12.17 6.62 -11.39
N ASN A 285 12.77 7.18 -12.44
CA ASN A 285 13.03 8.59 -12.60
C ASN A 285 12.19 9.14 -13.76
N LYS A 286 11.51 10.26 -13.55
CA LYS A 286 10.95 11.03 -14.66
C LYS A 286 12.10 11.54 -15.55
N PRO A 287 11.92 11.62 -16.88
CA PRO A 287 12.89 12.24 -17.79
C PRO A 287 13.19 13.70 -17.48
#